data_AF-A0A183GGY1-F1
#
_entry.id   AF-A0A183GGY1-F1
#
_cell.length_a   1.000
_cell.length_b   1.000
_cell.length_c   1.000
_cell.angle_alpha   90.00
_cell.angle_beta   90.00
_cell.angle_gamma   90.00
#
_symmetry.space_group_name_H-M   'P 1'
#
loop_
_entity.id
_entity.type
_entity.pdbx_description
1 polymer ?
#
loop_
_entity_poly.entity_id
_entity_poly.type
_entity_poly.pdbx_seq_one_letter_code
_entity_poly.pdbx_strand_id
1 'polypeptide(L)'
;MIVSERFRDAIASVERFYERMIKIIVVVEQRRCHFFSAYAQQTACSQPIKDEFWSLPDEKTAEVPSENMIVVAGDLSGHVRATKDGYSFHGGFGYGSRNADGEHILENAESHDLTIVNTKFRKRDSHLISFYSGKAKTRIDYVLVRRRDQGLVTDAKTMPRQLPRNIVH
;
A
#
# COMPACT_ATOMS: atom_id res chain seq x y z
N MET A 1 -2.51 -7.53 -9.67
CA MET A 1 -2.45 -6.25 -10.44
C MET A 1 -2.97 -6.49 -11.84
N ILE A 2 -3.78 -5.57 -12.36
CA ILE A 2 -4.31 -5.62 -13.74
C ILE A 2 -3.84 -4.37 -14.45
N VAL A 3 -3.24 -4.52 -15.63
CA VAL A 3 -2.84 -3.39 -16.50
C VAL A 3 -3.73 -3.43 -17.75
N SER A 4 -4.32 -2.30 -18.11
CA SER A 4 -5.14 -2.19 -19.31
C SER A 4 -4.30 -2.42 -20.56
N GLU A 5 -4.86 -3.13 -21.55
CA GLU A 5 -4.19 -3.43 -22.83
C GLU A 5 -3.67 -2.17 -23.54
N ARG A 6 -4.33 -1.02 -23.34
CA ARG A 6 -3.88 0.28 -23.87
C ARG A 6 -2.48 0.70 -23.44
N PHE A 7 -1.97 0.14 -22.34
CA PHE A 7 -0.64 0.43 -21.81
C PHE A 7 0.36 -0.69 -22.07
N ARG A 8 0.01 -1.72 -22.86
CA ARG A 8 0.90 -2.85 -23.13
C ARG A 8 2.27 -2.39 -23.61
N ASP A 9 2.30 -1.47 -24.58
CA ASP A 9 3.54 -0.98 -25.19
C ASP A 9 4.32 -0.02 -24.28
N ALA A 10 3.68 0.48 -23.22
CA ALA A 10 4.31 1.32 -22.21
C ALA A 10 4.97 0.50 -21.09
N ILE A 11 4.72 -0.81 -21.01
CA ILE A 11 5.35 -1.68 -20.00
C ILE A 11 6.79 -1.95 -20.41
N ALA A 12 7.73 -1.46 -19.61
CA ALA A 12 9.16 -1.69 -19.80
C ALA A 12 9.65 -2.97 -19.11
N SER A 13 9.04 -3.36 -17.99
CA SER A 13 9.44 -4.55 -17.23
C SER A 13 8.33 -5.04 -16.31
N VAL A 14 8.31 -6.35 -16.05
CA VAL A 14 7.52 -6.99 -15.01
C VAL A 14 8.44 -7.88 -14.19
N GLU A 15 8.61 -7.56 -12.91
CA GLU A 15 9.45 -8.30 -11.97
C GLU A 15 8.56 -8.91 -10.89
N ARG A 16 8.73 -10.21 -10.62
CA ARG A 16 8.02 -10.91 -9.54
C ARG A 16 9.02 -11.24 -8.45
N PHE A 17 8.71 -10.82 -7.23
CA PHE A 17 9.51 -11.08 -6.04
C PHE A 17 8.69 -11.98 -5.11
N TYR A 18 9.08 -13.25 -5.04
CA TYR A 18 8.34 -14.29 -4.32
C TYR A 18 6.86 -14.36 -4.76
N GLU A 19 6.00 -14.98 -3.95
CA GLU A 19 4.55 -15.05 -4.21
C GLU A 19 3.80 -13.75 -3.90
N ARG A 20 4.46 -12.76 -3.28
CA ARG A 20 3.78 -11.69 -2.51
C ARG A 20 4.01 -10.29 -3.00
N MET A 21 5.01 -10.06 -3.86
CA MET A 21 5.25 -8.76 -4.44
C MET A 21 5.49 -8.85 -5.94
N ILE A 22 4.84 -7.96 -6.68
CA ILE A 22 5.06 -7.80 -8.12
C ILE A 22 5.32 -6.32 -8.39
N LYS A 23 6.34 -6.06 -9.21
CA LYS A 23 6.72 -4.74 -9.67
C LYS A 23 6.48 -4.67 -11.17
N ILE A 24 5.83 -3.60 -11.61
CA ILE A 24 5.72 -3.26 -13.03
C ILE A 24 6.37 -1.90 -13.23
N ILE A 25 7.24 -1.83 -14.24
CA ILE A 25 7.82 -0.57 -14.69
C ILE A 25 7.08 -0.14 -15.94
N VAL A 26 6.48 1.05 -15.89
CA VAL A 26 5.79 1.67 -17.03
C VAL A 26 6.54 2.94 -17.41
N VAL A 27 6.71 3.18 -18.71
CA VAL A 27 7.30 4.40 -19.24
C VAL A 27 6.23 5.16 -20.02
N VAL A 28 5.86 6.34 -19.55
CA VAL A 28 4.85 7.21 -20.17
C VAL A 28 5.44 8.61 -20.30
N GLU A 29 5.40 9.21 -21.49
CA GLU A 29 5.89 10.58 -21.73
C GLU A 29 7.30 10.83 -21.17
N GLN A 30 8.23 9.88 -21.42
CA GLN A 30 9.61 9.89 -20.90
C GLN A 30 9.75 9.78 -19.37
N ARG A 31 8.66 9.62 -18.62
CA ARG A 31 8.68 9.35 -17.18
C ARG A 31 8.64 7.86 -16.92
N ARG A 32 9.54 7.39 -16.06
CA ARG A 32 9.56 6.01 -15.59
C ARG A 32 8.82 5.90 -14.25
N CYS A 33 7.85 5.00 -14.23
CA CYS A 33 6.93 4.78 -13.11
C CYS A 33 7.07 3.35 -12.61
N HIS A 34 7.37 3.19 -11.32
CA HIS A 34 7.51 1.90 -10.66
C HIS A 34 6.26 1.64 -9.82
N PHE A 35 5.50 0.61 -10.21
CA PHE A 35 4.30 0.18 -9.51
C PHE A 35 4.58 -1.12 -8.78
N PHE A 36 4.57 -1.07 -7.46
CA PHE A 36 4.65 -2.25 -6.60
C PHE A 36 3.25 -2.63 -6.14
N SER A 37 2.92 -3.90 -6.30
CA SER A 37 1.76 -4.53 -5.68
C SER A 37 2.27 -5.53 -4.64
N ALA A 38 1.95 -5.31 -3.37
CA ALA A 38 2.37 -6.17 -2.26
C ALA A 38 1.16 -6.78 -1.52
N TYR A 39 1.34 -7.97 -0.97
CA TYR A 39 0.35 -8.65 -0.14
C TYR A 39 1.00 -9.22 1.12
N ALA A 40 0.63 -8.68 2.29
CA ALA A 40 1.13 -9.10 3.59
C ALA A 40 0.50 -10.42 4.06
N GLN A 41 1.24 -11.19 4.85
CA GLN A 41 0.75 -12.44 5.43
C GLN A 41 -0.29 -12.16 6.53
N GLN A 42 -1.31 -13.03 6.61
CA GLN A 42 -2.31 -12.94 7.68
C GLN A 42 -1.66 -13.04 9.07
N THR A 43 -2.31 -12.38 10.04
CA THR A 43 -1.87 -12.05 11.40
C THR A 43 -1.35 -13.21 12.27
N ALA A 44 -1.41 -14.46 11.80
CA ALA A 44 -0.99 -15.66 12.52
C ALA A 44 0.46 -16.11 12.23
N CYS A 45 1.22 -15.36 11.43
CA CYS A 45 2.62 -15.68 11.16
C CYS A 45 3.56 -15.17 12.27
N SER A 46 4.70 -15.85 12.47
CA SER A 46 5.70 -15.45 13.46
C SER A 46 6.39 -14.13 13.08
N GLN A 47 6.87 -13.37 14.07
CA GLN A 47 7.51 -12.07 13.85
C GLN A 47 8.67 -12.12 12.84
N PRO A 48 9.59 -13.11 12.86
CA PRO A 48 10.68 -13.17 11.89
C PRO A 48 10.21 -13.26 10.42
N ILE A 49 9.09 -13.94 10.18
CA ILE A 49 8.54 -14.08 8.83
C ILE A 49 7.89 -12.75 8.38
N LYS A 50 7.33 -11.98 9.34
CA LYS A 50 6.83 -10.63 9.05
C LYS A 50 7.96 -9.66 8.76
N ASP A 51 9.04 -9.72 9.53
CA ASP A 51 10.21 -8.86 9.32
C ASP A 51 10.85 -9.15 7.94
N GLU A 52 10.96 -10.43 7.56
CA GLU A 52 11.40 -10.85 6.22
C GLU A 52 10.44 -10.36 5.12
N PHE A 53 9.13 -10.33 5.39
CA PHE A 53 8.19 -9.74 4.44
C PHE A 53 8.43 -8.23 4.27
N TRP A 54 8.66 -7.50 5.36
CA TRP A 54 8.81 -6.04 5.35
C TRP A 54 10.17 -5.57 4.81
N SER A 55 11.22 -6.40 4.88
CA SER A 55 12.52 -6.08 4.27
C SER A 55 12.44 -5.96 2.75
N LEU A 56 11.54 -6.71 2.10
CA LEU A 56 11.45 -6.75 0.65
C LEU A 56 10.85 -5.46 0.03
N PRO A 57 9.71 -4.92 0.48
CA PRO A 57 9.24 -3.60 0.08
C PRO A 57 10.26 -2.50 0.34
N ASP A 58 10.97 -2.55 1.47
CA ASP A 58 12.00 -1.57 1.81
C ASP A 58 13.17 -1.62 0.82
N GLU A 59 13.76 -2.81 0.62
CA GLU A 59 14.86 -3.05 -0.32
C GLU A 59 14.49 -2.62 -1.74
N LYS A 60 13.34 -3.08 -2.25
CA LYS A 60 12.96 -2.81 -3.64
C LYS A 60 12.50 -1.39 -3.88
N THR A 61 12.03 -0.69 -2.84
CA THR A 61 11.75 0.75 -2.93
C THR A 61 13.06 1.54 -2.96
N ALA A 62 14.07 1.13 -2.17
CA ALA A 62 15.39 1.76 -2.13
C ALA A 62 16.14 1.68 -3.48
N GLU A 63 15.94 0.60 -4.23
CA GLU A 63 16.54 0.41 -5.57
C GLU A 63 16.00 1.40 -6.63
N VAL A 64 14.85 2.03 -6.38
CA VAL A 64 14.23 2.90 -7.38
C VAL A 64 14.88 4.28 -7.36
N PRO A 65 15.40 4.75 -8.52
CA PRO A 65 16.02 6.06 -8.61
C PRO A 65 15.11 7.17 -8.09
N SER A 66 15.74 8.14 -7.43
CA SER A 66 15.03 9.22 -6.75
C SER A 66 14.12 9.99 -7.71
N GLU A 67 14.50 10.17 -8.99
CA GLU A 67 13.81 10.86 -10.09
C GLU A 67 12.62 10.10 -10.69
N ASN A 68 12.50 8.81 -10.41
CA ASN A 68 11.39 8.00 -10.89
C ASN A 68 10.19 8.07 -9.94
N MET A 69 8.98 7.93 -10.50
CA MET A 69 7.77 7.84 -9.70
C MET A 69 7.67 6.46 -9.04
N ILE A 70 7.27 6.43 -7.77
CA ILE A 70 6.96 5.20 -7.03
C ILE A 70 5.50 5.21 -6.63
N VAL A 71 4.82 4.09 -6.87
CA VAL A 71 3.53 3.75 -6.28
C VAL A 71 3.64 2.37 -5.67
N VAL A 72 3.44 2.26 -4.35
CA VAL A 72 3.30 0.99 -3.65
C VAL A 72 1.83 0.84 -3.27
N ALA A 73 1.20 -0.26 -3.65
CA ALA A 73 -0.20 -0.51 -3.35
C ALA A 73 -0.44 -1.95 -2.95
N GLY A 74 -1.47 -2.18 -2.13
CA GLY A 74 -1.95 -3.52 -1.84
C GLY A 74 -2.41 -3.69 -0.41
N ASP A 75 -2.70 -4.95 -0.07
CA ASP A 75 -3.13 -5.36 1.26
C ASP A 75 -1.88 -5.53 2.11
N LEU A 76 -1.60 -4.52 2.93
CA LEU A 76 -0.46 -4.51 3.82
C LEU A 76 -0.81 -4.99 5.24
N SER A 77 -2.08 -5.36 5.47
CA SER A 77 -2.58 -5.87 6.76
C SER A 77 -2.28 -5.01 8.01
N GLY A 78 -1.80 -3.77 7.82
CA GLY A 78 -1.44 -2.84 8.88
C GLY A 78 -2.52 -1.81 9.20
N HIS A 79 -2.46 -1.27 10.41
CA HIS A 79 -3.29 -0.17 10.87
C HIS A 79 -2.38 1.00 11.25
N VAL A 80 -2.36 2.06 10.45
CA VAL A 80 -1.46 3.22 10.67
C VAL A 80 -1.94 4.22 11.72
N ARG A 81 -3.17 4.04 12.25
CA ARG A 81 -3.95 4.94 13.14
C ARG A 81 -4.77 6.01 12.43
N ALA A 82 -5.77 6.56 13.12
CA ALA A 82 -6.63 7.65 12.64
C ALA A 82 -5.90 9.00 12.48
N THR A 83 -5.07 9.36 13.45
CA THR A 83 -4.42 10.68 13.55
C THR A 83 -3.03 10.69 12.95
N LYS A 84 -2.53 11.90 12.64
CA LYS A 84 -1.21 12.13 12.04
C LYS A 84 -0.04 11.86 13.00
N ASP A 85 -0.22 12.09 14.31
CA ASP A 85 0.79 11.89 15.36
C ASP A 85 2.18 12.47 15.05
N GLY A 86 2.25 13.60 14.32
CA GLY A 86 3.52 14.23 13.93
C GLY A 86 4.07 13.80 12.56
N TYR A 87 3.59 12.71 11.97
CA TYR A 87 4.10 12.18 10.69
C TYR A 87 3.63 12.99 9.48
N SER A 88 4.55 13.75 8.84
CA SER A 88 4.24 14.66 7.72
C SER A 88 3.61 13.98 6.50
N PHE A 89 3.86 12.68 6.32
CA PHE A 89 3.39 11.81 5.23
C PHE A 89 2.02 11.15 5.47
N HIS A 90 1.45 11.33 6.66
CA HIS A 90 0.09 10.89 6.99
C HIS A 90 -0.88 12.08 6.86
N GLY A 91 -1.94 11.91 6.08
CA GLY A 91 -2.92 12.95 5.78
C GLY A 91 -3.94 13.23 6.89
N GLY A 92 -3.90 12.46 7.99
CA GLY A 92 -4.73 12.69 9.18
C GLY A 92 -6.13 12.06 9.12
N PHE A 93 -6.43 11.27 8.09
CA PHE A 93 -7.71 10.56 7.92
C PHE A 93 -7.49 9.04 7.83
N GLY A 94 -6.74 8.48 8.79
CA GLY A 94 -6.58 7.03 8.87
C GLY A 94 -7.75 6.35 9.60
N TYR A 95 -7.60 5.07 9.96
CA TYR A 95 -8.66 4.30 10.63
C TYR A 95 -8.09 3.34 11.67
N GLY A 96 -8.74 3.23 12.83
CA GLY A 96 -8.36 2.31 13.91
C GLY A 96 -7.17 2.77 14.76
N SER A 97 -6.72 1.89 15.66
CA SER A 97 -5.51 2.03 16.47
C SER A 97 -4.28 1.49 15.74
N ARG A 98 -3.10 2.02 16.05
CA ARG A 98 -1.85 1.55 15.43
C ARG A 98 -1.54 0.10 15.82
N ASN A 99 -1.06 -0.72 14.87
CA ASN A 99 -0.48 -2.04 15.14
C ASN A 99 0.95 -2.13 14.57
N ALA A 100 1.67 -3.23 14.84
CA ALA A 100 3.06 -3.42 14.39
C ALA A 100 3.21 -3.31 12.86
N ASP A 101 2.33 -3.97 12.10
CA ASP A 101 2.31 -3.86 10.64
C ASP A 101 2.04 -2.43 10.16
N GLY A 102 1.28 -1.64 10.94
CA GLY A 102 1.06 -0.22 10.73
C GLY A 102 2.29 0.65 10.99
N GLU A 103 3.15 0.27 11.92
CA GLU A 103 4.44 0.95 12.16
C GLU A 103 5.37 0.73 10.96
N HIS A 104 5.48 -0.49 10.45
CA HIS A 104 6.29 -0.77 9.26
C HIS A 104 5.84 0.01 8.02
N ILE A 105 4.52 0.23 7.84
CA ILE A 105 4.00 1.10 6.77
C ILE A 105 4.49 2.54 6.96
N LEU A 106 4.53 3.04 8.20
CA LEU A 106 4.98 4.39 8.51
C LEU A 106 6.50 4.53 8.34
N GLU A 107 7.28 3.57 8.85
CA GLU A 107 8.73 3.51 8.70
C GLU A 107 9.13 3.48 7.21
N ASN A 108 8.51 2.60 6.42
CA ASN A 108 8.76 2.53 4.98
C ASN A 108 8.33 3.82 4.25
N ALA A 109 7.27 4.49 4.71
CA ALA A 109 6.88 5.77 4.13
C ALA A 109 7.87 6.90 4.47
N GLU A 110 8.44 6.86 5.67
CA GLU A 110 9.45 7.81 6.13
C GLU A 110 10.77 7.62 5.40
N SER A 111 11.30 6.39 5.38
CA SER A 111 12.61 6.05 4.80
C SER A 111 12.70 6.37 3.31
N HIS A 112 11.60 6.19 2.57
CA HIS A 112 11.58 6.31 1.11
C HIS A 112 10.89 7.58 0.58
N ASP A 113 10.66 8.57 1.45
CA ASP A 113 9.97 9.82 1.08
C ASP A 113 8.62 9.55 0.39
N LEU A 114 7.85 8.60 0.93
CA LEU A 114 6.52 8.27 0.44
C LEU A 114 5.44 8.97 1.27
N THR A 115 4.25 9.01 0.71
CA THR A 115 3.06 9.60 1.30
C THR A 115 1.93 8.61 1.23
N ILE A 116 1.27 8.37 2.35
CA ILE A 116 0.15 7.41 2.45
C ILE A 116 -1.12 8.11 1.93
N VAL A 117 -1.32 8.13 0.61
CA VAL A 117 -2.35 8.96 -0.03
C VAL A 117 -3.77 8.59 0.38
N ASN A 118 -4.02 7.34 0.78
CA ASN A 118 -5.32 6.89 1.30
C ASN A 118 -5.70 7.57 2.62
N THR A 119 -4.75 8.21 3.32
CA THR A 119 -4.99 8.94 4.57
C THR A 119 -5.23 10.43 4.36
N LYS A 120 -5.15 10.93 3.12
CA LYS A 120 -5.30 12.37 2.79
C LYS A 120 -6.72 12.78 2.47
N PHE A 121 -7.48 11.87 1.89
CA PHE A 121 -8.84 12.17 1.46
C PHE A 121 -9.78 11.88 2.61
N ARG A 122 -10.48 12.92 3.08
CA ARG A 122 -11.56 12.73 4.04
C ARG A 122 -12.66 11.91 3.37
N LYS A 123 -12.88 10.69 3.84
CA LYS A 123 -13.98 9.80 3.41
C LYS A 123 -14.86 9.49 4.60
N ARG A 124 -16.10 9.04 4.33
CA ARG A 124 -16.96 8.45 5.37
C ARG A 124 -16.33 7.14 5.84
N ASP A 125 -16.48 6.78 7.10
CA ASP A 125 -15.93 5.53 7.66
C ASP A 125 -16.30 4.30 6.83
N SER A 126 -17.53 4.24 6.30
CA SER A 126 -18.00 3.16 5.42
C SER A 126 -17.16 2.99 4.14
N HIS A 127 -16.49 4.03 3.68
CA HIS A 127 -15.65 4.04 2.47
C HIS A 127 -14.15 3.88 2.77
N LEU A 128 -13.77 3.85 4.06
CA LEU A 128 -12.39 3.58 4.50
C LEU A 128 -12.17 2.08 4.74
N ILE A 129 -13.24 1.31 4.89
CA ILE A 129 -13.18 -0.12 5.22
C ILE A 129 -12.79 -0.91 3.97
N SER A 130 -11.70 -1.67 4.06
CA SER A 130 -11.26 -2.58 3.00
C SER A 130 -11.57 -4.04 3.28
N PHE A 131 -11.85 -4.38 4.54
CA PHE A 131 -12.13 -5.76 4.95
C PHE A 131 -13.23 -5.86 6.01
N TYR A 132 -14.14 -6.80 5.81
CA TYR A 132 -15.17 -7.19 6.77
C TYR A 132 -14.92 -8.61 7.28
N SER A 133 -14.77 -8.77 8.60
CA SER A 133 -14.74 -10.06 9.30
C SER A 133 -15.81 -10.07 10.39
N GLY A 134 -16.99 -10.65 10.10
CA GLY A 134 -18.13 -10.60 11.02
C GLY A 134 -18.58 -9.16 11.32
N LYS A 135 -18.45 -8.72 12.57
CA LYS A 135 -18.71 -7.34 13.01
C LYS A 135 -17.50 -6.40 12.89
N ALA A 136 -16.30 -6.93 12.67
CA ALA A 136 -15.08 -6.15 12.58
C ALA A 136 -14.93 -5.51 11.19
N LYS A 137 -14.52 -4.24 11.20
CA LYS A 137 -14.33 -3.37 10.04
C LYS A 137 -12.88 -2.89 10.08
N THR A 138 -12.10 -3.21 9.06
CA THR A 138 -10.68 -2.88 9.02
C THR A 138 -10.28 -2.27 7.68
N ARG A 139 -9.29 -1.37 7.70
CA ARG A 139 -8.55 -0.94 6.51
C ARG A 139 -7.17 -1.61 6.50
N ILE A 140 -6.98 -2.54 5.57
CA ILE A 140 -5.71 -3.23 5.32
C ILE A 140 -5.06 -2.83 3.98
N ASP A 141 -5.83 -2.21 3.07
CA ASP A 141 -5.33 -1.77 1.77
C ASP A 141 -4.79 -0.33 1.81
N TYR A 142 -3.55 -0.15 1.40
CA TYR A 142 -2.87 1.15 1.34
C TYR A 142 -2.34 1.44 -0.05
N VAL A 143 -2.23 2.74 -0.36
CA VAL A 143 -1.46 3.26 -1.49
C VAL A 143 -0.49 4.28 -0.93
N LEU A 144 0.79 4.08 -1.25
CA LEU A 144 1.89 4.97 -0.93
C LEU A 144 2.43 5.51 -2.25
N VAL A 145 2.66 6.82 -2.31
CA VAL A 145 3.18 7.49 -3.50
C VAL A 145 4.34 8.38 -3.10
N ARG A 146 5.36 8.48 -3.94
CA ARG A 146 6.47 9.41 -3.71
C ARG A 146 5.96 10.82 -3.42
N ARG A 147 6.51 11.46 -2.39
CA ARG A 147 5.99 12.72 -1.84
C ARG A 147 5.91 13.82 -2.88
N ARG A 148 6.91 13.99 -3.74
CA ARG A 148 6.82 15.01 -4.81
C ARG A 148 5.68 14.77 -5.82
N ASP A 149 5.27 13.52 -6.01
CA ASP A 149 4.26 13.10 -6.99
C ASP A 149 2.87 13.01 -6.36
N GLN A 150 2.76 13.25 -5.04
CA GLN A 150 1.52 13.13 -4.27
C GLN A 150 0.36 14.00 -4.80
N GLY A 151 0.66 15.11 -5.49
CA GLY A 151 -0.33 16.02 -6.08
C GLY A 151 -1.01 15.47 -7.34
N LEU A 152 -0.46 14.41 -7.95
CA LEU A 152 -1.06 13.72 -9.09
C LEU A 152 -2.21 12.79 -8.66
N VAL A 153 -2.27 12.42 -7.38
CA VAL A 153 -3.35 11.61 -6.83
C VAL A 153 -4.51 12.53 -6.46
N THR A 154 -5.63 12.36 -7.16
CA THR A 154 -6.86 13.15 -6.93
C THR A 154 -7.88 12.44 -6.06
N ASP A 155 -7.82 11.11 -6.01
CA ASP A 155 -8.63 10.30 -5.11
C ASP A 155 -7.95 8.95 -4.81
N ALA A 156 -8.29 8.36 -3.66
CA ALA A 156 -7.97 6.99 -3.32
C ALA A 156 -9.22 6.31 -2.76
N LYS A 157 -9.71 5.30 -3.48
CA LYS A 157 -10.92 4.57 -3.10
C LYS A 157 -10.58 3.14 -2.72
N THR A 158 -11.10 2.74 -1.58
CA THR A 158 -11.03 1.37 -1.10
C THR A 158 -12.27 0.59 -1.57
N MET A 159 -12.06 -0.61 -2.09
CA MET A 159 -13.15 -1.53 -2.46
C MET A 159 -13.22 -2.65 -1.41
N PRO A 160 -14.28 -2.74 -0.61
CA PRO A 160 -14.33 -3.71 0.47
C PRO A 160 -14.37 -5.15 -0.04
N ARG A 161 -13.58 -6.03 0.60
CA ARG A 161 -13.67 -7.49 0.44
C ARG A 161 -14.37 -8.09 1.66
N GLN A 162 -15.22 -9.08 1.45
CA GLN A 162 -15.95 -9.79 2.52
C GLN A 162 -15.61 -11.28 2.48
N LEU A 163 -15.30 -11.88 3.62
CA LEU A 163 -15.22 -13.35 3.73
C LEU A 163 -16.63 -13.95 3.61
N PRO A 164 -16.82 -15.03 2.81
CA PRO A 164 -18.09 -15.76 2.82
C PRO A 164 -18.39 -16.29 4.22
N ARG A 165 -19.64 -16.20 4.65
CA ARG A 165 -20.11 -16.49 6.02
C ARG A 165 -19.93 -17.95 6.50
N ASN A 166 -19.29 -18.84 5.73
CA ASN A 166 -19.38 -20.30 5.91
C ASN A 166 -18.04 -20.99 6.17
N ILE A 167 -17.14 -20.40 6.97
CA ILE A 167 -16.01 -21.16 7.54
C ILE A 167 -15.87 -20.80 9.02
N VAL A 168 -16.87 -21.20 9.81
CA VAL A 168 -16.70 -21.53 11.23
C VAL A 168 -17.68 -22.67 11.53
N HIS A 169 -17.20 -23.91 11.45
CA HIS A 169 -17.72 -25.04 12.19
C HIS A 169 -16.56 -25.97 12.51
#